data_AF-A0A4Z0A516-F1
#
_entry.id   AF-A0A4Z0A516-F1
#
_cell.length_a   1.000
_cell.length_b   1.000
_cell.length_c   1.000
_cell.angle_alpha   90.00
_cell.angle_beta   90.00
_cell.angle_gamma   90.00
#
_symmetry.space_group_name_H-M   'P 1'
#
loop_
_entity.id
_entity.type
_entity.pdbx_description
1 polymer ?
#
loop_
_entity_poly.entity_id
_entity_poly.type
_entity_poly.pdbx_seq_one_letter_code
_entity_poly.pdbx_strand_id
1 'polypeptide(L)'
;MTNPSLASAALSQLKALVIAVEKFGMDVLADTIDDALIAFAARGSVAVYAAGCQLRRPRVIEAAARRTLEEPFMAGWSTELSAVTGEQYYRLLDYHRQCSEAAGKLALSNWKWIDSVANIPLAGPSQECACTMLVTYNSRLEGSILNSSTTTAKNTYMVYIPGWWWNYMKSAEAALKKTPCSAVITGDELLGPALTKSIDCNNKSCRTGVREAMASFSQRFAQQVDKVINEVSTVPS
;
A
#
# COMPACT_ATOMS: atom_id res chain seq x y z
N MET A 1 -24.59 -4.80 -12.51
CA MET A 1 -25.06 -3.73 -13.42
C MET A 1 -25.41 -2.54 -12.56
N THR A 2 -24.57 -1.50 -12.51
CA THR A 2 -24.82 -0.29 -11.72
C THR A 2 -25.85 0.57 -12.44
N ASN A 3 -26.96 0.90 -11.77
CA ASN A 3 -27.99 1.78 -12.32
C ASN A 3 -27.40 3.21 -12.45
N PRO A 4 -27.32 3.79 -13.67
CA PRO A 4 -26.66 5.07 -13.89
C PRO A 4 -27.28 6.24 -13.11
N SER A 5 -28.54 6.14 -12.67
CA SER A 5 -29.16 7.19 -11.84
C SER A 5 -28.63 7.25 -10.41
N LEU A 6 -28.14 6.13 -9.86
CA LEU A 6 -27.60 6.05 -8.50
C LEU A 6 -26.15 6.53 -8.44
N ALA A 7 -25.38 6.37 -9.52
CA ALA A 7 -23.98 6.81 -9.59
C ALA A 7 -23.81 8.34 -9.54
N SER A 8 -24.85 9.11 -9.89
CA SER A 8 -24.87 10.57 -9.81
C SER A 8 -25.56 11.12 -8.55
N ALA A 9 -26.08 10.27 -7.68
CA ALA A 9 -26.80 10.69 -6.48
C ALA A 9 -25.86 11.31 -5.43
N ALA A 10 -26.38 12.28 -4.67
CA ALA A 10 -25.67 12.84 -3.53
C ALA A 10 -25.61 11.83 -2.37
N LEU A 11 -24.57 11.91 -1.53
CA LEU A 11 -24.41 11.00 -0.38
C LEU A 11 -25.64 11.02 0.56
N SER A 12 -26.25 12.19 0.78
CA SER A 12 -27.47 12.32 1.58
C SER A 12 -28.67 11.55 1.00
N GLN A 13 -28.79 11.52 -0.33
CA GLN A 13 -29.84 10.76 -1.03
C GLN A 13 -29.61 9.26 -0.92
N LEU A 14 -28.36 8.80 -1.06
CA LEU A 14 -27.99 7.40 -0.87
C LEU A 14 -28.30 6.94 0.57
N LYS A 15 -27.97 7.75 1.57
CA LYS A 15 -28.33 7.47 2.98
C LYS A 15 -29.84 7.34 3.18
N ALA A 16 -30.62 8.25 2.60
CA ALA A 16 -32.08 8.20 2.69
C ALA A 16 -32.67 6.96 2.00
N LEU A 17 -32.07 6.53 0.88
CA LEU A 17 -32.46 5.30 0.19
C LEU A 17 -32.17 4.05 1.01
N VAL A 18 -31.05 3.98 1.73
CA VAL A 18 -30.78 2.85 2.65
C VAL A 18 -31.87 2.74 3.71
N ILE A 19 -32.21 3.86 4.36
CA ILE A 19 -33.26 3.90 5.39
C ILE A 19 -34.62 3.45 4.80
N ALA A 20 -34.95 3.90 3.58
CA ALA A 20 -36.19 3.49 2.92
C ALA A 20 -36.18 1.99 2.59
N VAL A 21 -35.09 1.47 2.03
CA VAL A 21 -34.96 0.05 1.68
C VAL A 21 -35.09 -0.85 2.90
N GLU A 22 -34.46 -0.49 4.03
CA GLU A 22 -34.62 -1.21 5.29
C GLU A 22 -36.07 -1.15 5.80
N LYS A 23 -36.68 0.04 5.78
CA LYS A 23 -38.05 0.24 6.25
C LYS A 23 -39.08 -0.56 5.44
N PHE A 24 -38.84 -0.76 4.15
CA PHE A 24 -39.76 -1.45 3.24
C PHE A 24 -39.34 -2.89 2.91
N GLY A 25 -38.26 -3.42 3.52
CA GLY A 25 -37.80 -4.80 3.31
C GLY A 25 -37.36 -5.09 1.87
N MET A 26 -36.76 -4.12 1.19
CA MET A 26 -36.37 -4.23 -0.23
C MET A 26 -34.93 -4.74 -0.37
N ASP A 27 -34.61 -5.90 0.20
CA ASP A 27 -33.24 -6.40 0.34
C ASP A 27 -32.45 -6.47 -0.98
N VAL A 28 -33.13 -6.74 -2.10
CA VAL A 28 -32.54 -6.76 -3.45
C VAL A 28 -31.90 -5.42 -3.84
N LEU A 29 -32.42 -4.30 -3.33
CA LEU A 29 -31.89 -2.96 -3.59
C LEU A 29 -30.75 -2.59 -2.63
N ALA A 30 -30.61 -3.26 -1.49
CA ALA A 30 -29.61 -2.92 -0.48
C ALA A 30 -28.19 -3.07 -1.05
N ASP A 31 -27.90 -4.17 -1.74
CA ASP A 31 -26.59 -4.39 -2.36
C ASP A 31 -26.27 -3.36 -3.46
N THR A 32 -27.30 -2.94 -4.21
CA THR A 32 -27.12 -1.94 -5.27
C THR A 32 -26.80 -0.56 -4.68
N ILE A 33 -27.39 -0.23 -3.53
CA ILE A 33 -27.11 1.03 -2.83
C ILE A 33 -25.74 0.97 -2.15
N ASP A 34 -25.36 -0.16 -1.57
CA ASP A 34 -24.01 -0.38 -1.03
C ASP A 34 -22.95 -0.21 -2.13
N ASP A 35 -23.16 -0.79 -3.32
CA ASP A 35 -22.27 -0.59 -4.47
C ASP A 35 -22.16 0.90 -4.88
N ALA A 36 -23.26 1.64 -4.84
CA ALA A 36 -23.26 3.07 -5.12
C ALA A 36 -22.51 3.89 -4.06
N LEU A 37 -22.66 3.55 -2.77
CA LEU A 37 -21.91 4.16 -1.68
C LEU A 37 -20.41 3.87 -1.81
N ILE A 38 -20.04 2.64 -2.13
CA ILE A 38 -18.64 2.23 -2.36
C ILE A 38 -18.04 2.97 -3.56
N ALA A 39 -18.81 3.13 -4.64
CA ALA A 39 -18.38 3.94 -5.78
C ALA A 39 -18.15 5.41 -5.39
N PHE A 40 -19.00 5.96 -4.52
CA PHE A 40 -18.87 7.33 -4.01
C PHE A 40 -17.59 7.53 -3.18
N ALA A 41 -17.03 6.49 -2.57
CA ALA A 41 -15.81 6.59 -1.76
C ALA A 41 -14.60 7.14 -2.56
N ALA A 42 -14.61 7.06 -3.90
CA ALA A 42 -13.60 7.69 -4.74
C ALA A 42 -13.59 9.23 -4.67
N ARG A 43 -14.67 9.85 -4.18
CA ARG A 43 -14.81 11.31 -4.02
C ARG A 43 -14.68 11.77 -2.56
N GLY A 44 -14.75 10.84 -1.61
CA GLY A 44 -14.83 11.16 -0.18
C GLY A 44 -14.86 9.90 0.68
N SER A 45 -13.72 9.22 0.76
CA SER A 45 -13.56 7.96 1.49
C SER A 45 -13.99 8.07 2.97
N VAL A 46 -13.56 9.13 3.66
CA VAL A 46 -13.90 9.42 5.06
C VAL A 46 -15.40 9.65 5.26
N ALA A 47 -16.05 10.39 4.35
CA ALA A 47 -17.48 10.67 4.43
C ALA A 47 -18.31 9.38 4.26
N VAL A 48 -17.91 8.51 3.32
CA VAL A 48 -18.57 7.22 3.09
C VAL A 48 -18.33 6.26 4.24
N TYR A 49 -17.13 6.25 4.83
CA TYR A 49 -16.86 5.48 6.04
C TYR A 49 -17.81 5.90 7.18
N ALA A 50 -17.92 7.21 7.43
CA ALA A 50 -18.81 7.74 8.46
C ALA A 50 -20.29 7.39 8.20
N ALA A 51 -20.73 7.49 6.94
CA ALA A 51 -22.07 7.07 6.53
C ALA A 51 -22.28 5.56 6.74
N GLY A 52 -21.31 4.72 6.38
CA GLY A 52 -21.36 3.27 6.60
C GLY A 52 -21.48 2.91 8.08
N CYS A 53 -20.76 3.60 8.96
CA CYS A 53 -20.89 3.44 10.42
C CYS A 53 -22.29 3.78 10.93
N GLN A 54 -22.86 4.90 10.48
CA GLN A 54 -24.22 5.32 10.86
C GLN A 54 -25.29 4.35 10.39
N LEU A 55 -25.15 3.85 9.16
CA LEU A 55 -26.07 2.91 8.53
C LEU A 55 -25.82 1.45 8.92
N ARG A 56 -24.77 1.18 9.73
CA ARG A 56 -24.35 -0.18 10.12
C ARG A 56 -24.18 -1.11 8.93
N ARG A 57 -23.44 -0.65 7.91
CA ARG A 57 -23.16 -1.39 6.67
C ARG A 57 -21.69 -1.83 6.61
N PRO A 58 -21.33 -3.03 7.11
CA PRO A 58 -19.93 -3.47 7.22
C PRO A 58 -19.19 -3.46 5.88
N ARG A 59 -19.86 -3.87 4.80
CA ARG A 59 -19.30 -3.88 3.44
C ARG A 59 -18.88 -2.48 2.97
N VAL A 60 -19.69 -1.47 3.27
CA VAL A 60 -19.39 -0.06 2.94
C VAL A 60 -18.27 0.47 3.85
N ILE A 61 -18.31 0.15 5.15
CA ILE A 61 -17.28 0.54 6.12
C ILE A 61 -15.90 0.02 5.68
N GLU A 62 -15.80 -1.28 5.37
CA GLU A 62 -14.55 -1.89 4.95
C GLU A 62 -14.02 -1.28 3.65
N ALA A 63 -14.86 -1.19 2.61
CA ALA A 63 -14.44 -0.67 1.32
C ALA A 63 -14.01 0.81 1.39
N ALA A 64 -14.72 1.61 2.20
CA ALA A 64 -14.36 3.01 2.43
C ALA A 64 -13.07 3.13 3.25
N ALA A 65 -12.89 2.31 4.29
CA ALA A 65 -11.66 2.28 5.09
C ALA A 65 -10.45 1.96 4.22
N ARG A 66 -10.54 0.98 3.32
CA ARG A 66 -9.48 0.64 2.36
C ARG A 66 -9.15 1.82 1.43
N ARG A 67 -10.16 2.52 0.93
CA ARG A 67 -9.98 3.72 0.10
C ARG A 67 -9.23 4.84 0.83
N THR A 68 -9.37 4.97 2.15
CA THR A 68 -8.59 5.98 2.91
C THR A 68 -7.08 5.74 2.88
N LEU A 69 -6.61 4.53 2.56
CA LEU A 69 -5.19 4.19 2.46
C LEU A 69 -4.53 4.81 1.22
N GLU A 70 -5.33 5.17 0.21
CA GLU A 70 -4.90 5.91 -0.99
C GLU A 70 -4.64 7.40 -0.69
N GLU A 71 -5.04 7.87 0.48
CA GLU A 71 -4.88 9.25 0.93
C GLU A 71 -3.83 9.33 2.07
N PRO A 72 -3.15 10.47 2.24
CA PRO A 72 -2.31 10.70 3.41
C PRO A 72 -3.09 10.57 4.71
N PHE A 73 -2.41 10.13 5.78
CA PHE A 73 -2.98 10.06 7.12
C PHE A 73 -3.69 11.38 7.49
N MET A 74 -5.00 11.30 7.79
CA MET A 74 -5.89 12.42 8.12
C MET A 74 -6.11 13.47 7.00
N ALA A 75 -5.96 13.10 5.72
CA ALA A 75 -6.15 14.05 4.61
C ALA A 75 -7.59 14.54 4.38
N GLY A 76 -8.59 13.91 5.00
CA GLY A 76 -10.00 14.22 4.78
C GLY A 76 -10.72 14.70 6.04
N TRP A 77 -11.34 15.88 5.97
CA TRP A 77 -12.40 16.28 6.89
C TRP A 77 -13.76 16.18 6.19
N SER A 78 -14.77 15.76 6.93
CA SER A 78 -16.13 15.63 6.43
C SER A 78 -17.11 15.94 7.56
N THR A 79 -18.22 16.58 7.22
CA THR A 79 -19.30 16.88 8.16
C THR A 79 -19.95 15.63 8.73
N GLU A 80 -19.92 14.52 7.99
CA GLU A 80 -20.46 13.22 8.37
C GLU A 80 -19.73 12.61 9.57
N LEU A 81 -18.48 13.03 9.83
CA LEU A 81 -17.73 12.63 11.02
C LEU A 81 -18.38 13.13 12.33
N SER A 82 -19.18 14.20 12.29
CA SER A 82 -19.90 14.69 13.48
C SER A 82 -20.88 13.67 14.07
N ALA A 83 -21.28 12.67 13.29
CA ALA A 83 -22.23 11.65 13.67
C ALA A 83 -21.61 10.24 13.79
N VAL A 84 -20.27 10.12 13.86
CA VAL A 84 -19.61 8.89 14.31
C VAL A 84 -19.06 9.05 15.72
N THR A 85 -18.91 7.93 16.45
CA THR A 85 -18.29 7.95 17.77
C THR A 85 -16.78 8.14 17.66
N GLY A 86 -16.15 8.65 18.72
CA GLY A 86 -14.69 8.72 18.80
C GLY A 86 -14.03 7.34 18.65
N GLU A 87 -14.69 6.28 19.11
CA GLU A 87 -14.24 4.90 18.93
C GLU A 87 -14.24 4.47 17.45
N GLN A 88 -15.32 4.73 16.71
CA GLN A 88 -15.41 4.41 15.28
C GLN A 88 -14.35 5.14 14.46
N TYR A 89 -14.07 6.40 14.79
CA TYR A 89 -13.01 7.17 14.16
C TYR A 89 -11.61 6.66 14.56
N TYR A 90 -11.39 6.36 15.85
CA TYR A 90 -10.14 5.78 16.32
C TYR A 90 -9.80 4.47 15.61
N ARG A 91 -10.78 3.58 15.40
CA ARG A 91 -10.57 2.32 14.67
C ARG A 91 -10.08 2.56 13.23
N LEU A 92 -10.59 3.59 12.54
CA LEU A 92 -10.11 3.95 11.20
C LEU A 92 -8.65 4.42 11.22
N LEU A 93 -8.30 5.29 12.18
CA LEU A 93 -6.93 5.77 12.33
C LEU A 93 -5.95 4.64 12.67
N ASP A 94 -6.36 3.75 13.58
CA ASP A 94 -5.55 2.61 13.97
C ASP A 94 -5.37 1.63 12.80
N TYR A 95 -6.42 1.40 11.99
CA TYR A 95 -6.32 0.62 10.75
C TYR A 95 -5.29 1.21 9.77
N HIS A 96 -5.35 2.53 9.50
CA HIS A 96 -4.39 3.20 8.62
C HIS A 96 -2.96 3.09 9.14
N ARG A 97 -2.76 3.29 10.46
CA ARG A 97 -1.46 3.13 11.12
C ARG A 97 -0.92 1.70 10.97
N GLN A 98 -1.74 0.69 11.25
CA GLN A 98 -1.33 -0.72 11.13
C GLN A 98 -0.94 -1.07 9.69
N CYS A 99 -1.71 -0.62 8.69
CA CYS A 99 -1.39 -0.79 7.28
C CYS A 99 -0.07 -0.10 6.90
N SER A 100 0.13 1.15 7.34
CA SER A 100 1.35 1.93 7.13
C SER A 100 2.59 1.24 7.70
N GLU A 101 2.50 0.71 8.91
CA GLU A 101 3.59 -0.04 9.54
C GLU A 101 3.88 -1.36 8.83
N ALA A 102 2.84 -2.11 8.45
CA ALA A 102 2.98 -3.38 7.75
C ALA A 102 3.62 -3.20 6.37
N ALA A 103 3.10 -2.27 5.56
CA ALA A 103 3.61 -1.95 4.23
C ALA A 103 5.02 -1.36 4.29
N GLY A 104 5.29 -0.41 5.21
CA GLY A 104 6.61 0.19 5.37
C GLY A 104 7.71 -0.84 5.71
N LYS A 105 7.40 -1.84 6.57
CA LYS A 105 8.36 -2.89 6.94
C LYS A 105 8.89 -3.67 5.74
N LEU A 106 8.10 -3.86 4.68
CA LEU A 106 8.51 -4.56 3.47
C LEU A 106 9.70 -3.90 2.78
N ALA A 107 9.87 -2.58 2.94
CA ALA A 107 10.88 -1.82 2.22
C ALA A 107 12.30 -2.00 2.78
N LEU A 108 12.48 -1.86 4.11
CA LEU A 108 13.83 -1.86 4.72
C LEU A 108 14.04 -2.91 5.81
N SER A 109 12.97 -3.41 6.43
CA SER A 109 13.06 -4.24 7.63
C SER A 109 12.79 -5.72 7.39
N ASN A 110 12.01 -6.04 6.36
CA ASN A 110 11.56 -7.40 6.07
C ASN A 110 11.61 -7.69 4.57
N TRP A 111 12.70 -8.31 4.13
CA TRP A 111 12.90 -8.74 2.74
C TRP A 111 12.53 -10.21 2.50
N LYS A 112 11.78 -10.85 3.41
CA LYS A 112 11.35 -12.25 3.23
C LYS A 112 10.47 -12.48 2.00
N TRP A 113 9.88 -11.41 1.45
CA TRP A 113 9.07 -11.47 0.23
C TRP A 113 9.92 -11.45 -1.06
N ILE A 114 11.20 -11.15 -0.94
CA ILE A 114 12.18 -11.26 -2.02
C ILE A 114 12.83 -12.64 -1.83
N ASP A 115 12.62 -13.57 -2.75
CA ASP A 115 13.13 -14.94 -2.53
C ASP A 115 14.61 -15.09 -2.92
N SER A 116 15.09 -14.25 -3.85
CA SER A 116 16.42 -14.36 -4.45
C SER A 116 17.03 -12.99 -4.72
N VAL A 117 18.35 -12.88 -4.57
CA VAL A 117 19.14 -11.69 -4.94
C VAL A 117 18.92 -11.32 -6.41
N ALA A 118 18.71 -12.30 -7.30
CA ALA A 118 18.44 -12.06 -8.72
C ALA A 118 17.12 -11.29 -8.97
N ASN A 119 16.21 -11.27 -8.01
CA ASN A 119 14.97 -10.49 -8.11
C ASN A 119 15.16 -9.00 -7.79
N ILE A 120 16.33 -8.62 -7.28
CA ILE A 120 16.72 -7.23 -7.04
C ILE A 120 17.52 -6.76 -8.26
N PRO A 121 17.11 -5.67 -8.94
CA PRO A 121 17.82 -5.15 -10.11
C PRO A 121 19.31 -4.92 -9.84
N LEU A 122 20.16 -5.57 -10.66
CA LEU A 122 21.63 -5.49 -10.60
C LEU A 122 22.25 -5.84 -9.23
N ALA A 123 21.54 -6.58 -8.39
CA ALA A 123 22.13 -7.08 -7.15
C ALA A 123 22.94 -8.34 -7.39
N GLY A 124 23.94 -8.58 -6.53
CA GLY A 124 24.79 -9.74 -6.64
C GLY A 124 25.56 -10.04 -5.35
N PRO A 125 26.24 -11.20 -5.30
CA PRO A 125 27.06 -11.59 -4.15
C PRO A 125 28.39 -10.81 -4.09
N SER A 126 28.83 -10.19 -5.17
CA SER A 126 30.12 -9.48 -5.23
C SER A 126 29.99 -8.07 -5.78
N GLN A 127 30.99 -7.22 -5.51
CA GLN A 127 31.03 -5.86 -6.04
C GLN A 127 31.51 -5.84 -7.48
N GLU A 128 30.60 -6.00 -8.44
CA GLU A 128 30.92 -5.92 -9.87
C GLU A 128 31.09 -4.47 -10.38
N CYS A 129 30.57 -3.50 -9.63
CA CYS A 129 30.62 -2.09 -10.01
C CYS A 129 30.60 -1.14 -8.80
N ALA A 130 31.25 0.01 -8.93
CA ALA A 130 31.28 1.07 -7.92
C ALA A 130 29.89 1.70 -7.65
N CYS A 131 28.91 1.52 -8.54
CA CYS A 131 27.53 1.97 -8.28
C CYS A 131 26.76 1.06 -7.31
N THR A 132 27.36 -0.07 -6.92
CA THR A 132 26.80 -0.99 -5.93
C THR A 132 27.46 -0.81 -4.57
N MET A 133 26.66 -1.01 -3.52
CA MET A 133 27.07 -0.92 -2.14
C MET A 133 26.71 -2.21 -1.40
N LEU A 134 27.56 -2.60 -0.46
CA LEU A 134 27.29 -3.71 0.44
C LEU A 134 26.21 -3.32 1.44
N VAL A 135 25.18 -4.16 1.58
CA VAL A 135 24.19 -4.04 2.64
C VAL A 135 24.06 -5.33 3.43
N THR A 136 23.78 -5.18 4.73
CA THR A 136 23.54 -6.28 5.67
C THR A 136 22.08 -6.33 6.07
N TYR A 137 21.52 -7.53 6.22
CA TYR A 137 20.12 -7.72 6.58
C TYR A 137 19.89 -9.09 7.23
N ASN A 138 18.74 -9.24 7.91
CA ASN A 138 18.49 -10.37 8.82
C ASN A 138 17.62 -11.49 8.20
N SER A 139 17.29 -11.40 6.92
CA SER A 139 16.50 -12.41 6.20
C SER A 139 17.41 -13.20 5.26
N ARG A 140 17.11 -14.46 4.95
CA ARG A 140 17.87 -15.19 3.95
C ARG A 140 17.30 -14.87 2.57
N LEU A 141 18.14 -14.37 1.65
CA LEU A 141 17.83 -14.37 0.21
C LEU A 141 18.65 -15.48 -0.45
N GLU A 142 18.07 -16.21 -1.39
CA GLU A 142 18.86 -17.09 -2.24
C GLU A 142 19.94 -16.29 -2.98
N GLY A 143 21.19 -16.79 -2.98
CA GLY A 143 22.34 -16.10 -3.58
C GLY A 143 23.02 -15.05 -2.69
N SER A 144 22.56 -14.85 -1.45
CA SER A 144 23.23 -13.97 -0.49
C SER A 144 24.39 -14.62 0.25
N ILE A 145 25.31 -13.80 0.75
CA ILE A 145 26.49 -14.25 1.49
C ILE A 145 26.18 -14.23 2.99
N LEU A 146 26.44 -15.32 3.70
CA LEU A 146 26.36 -15.34 5.16
C LEU A 146 27.48 -14.47 5.74
N ASN A 147 27.11 -13.52 6.60
CA ASN A 147 28.08 -12.74 7.35
C ASN A 147 28.62 -13.57 8.52
N SER A 148 29.80 -14.17 8.34
CA SER A 148 30.47 -14.98 9.37
C SER A 148 31.14 -14.17 10.47
N SER A 149 31.15 -12.83 10.37
CA SER A 149 31.85 -11.95 11.32
C SER A 149 30.99 -11.49 12.50
N THR A 150 29.71 -11.86 12.56
CA THR A 150 28.82 -11.50 13.68
C THR A 150 28.92 -12.51 14.82
N THR A 151 29.39 -12.06 15.99
CA THR A 151 29.36 -12.79 17.28
C THR A 151 27.96 -12.93 17.89
N THR A 152 26.93 -12.43 17.22
CA THR A 152 25.53 -12.47 17.67
C THR A 152 24.78 -13.71 17.19
N ALA A 153 23.88 -14.24 18.03
CA ALA A 153 23.07 -15.44 17.78
C ALA A 153 22.09 -15.37 16.58
N LYS A 154 22.11 -14.30 15.78
CA LYS A 154 21.23 -14.12 14.62
C LYS A 154 22.06 -14.09 13.33
N ASN A 155 21.78 -15.02 12.43
CA ASN A 155 22.38 -15.04 11.09
C ASN A 155 22.11 -13.71 10.36
N THR A 156 23.17 -13.01 10.02
CA THR A 156 23.13 -11.81 9.19
C THR A 156 23.61 -12.16 7.78
N TYR A 157 22.98 -11.62 6.75
CA TYR A 157 23.31 -11.86 5.36
C TYR A 157 23.78 -10.57 4.70
N MET A 158 24.56 -10.71 3.63
CA MET A 158 25.18 -9.64 2.86
C MET A 158 24.86 -9.77 1.38
N VAL A 159 24.64 -8.63 0.73
CA VAL A 159 24.43 -8.52 -0.71
C VAL A 159 24.93 -7.17 -1.20
N TYR A 160 25.43 -7.12 -2.43
CA TYR A 160 25.72 -5.87 -3.13
C TYR A 160 24.48 -5.45 -3.93
N ILE A 161 24.02 -4.21 -3.71
CA ILE A 161 22.86 -3.65 -4.39
C ILE A 161 23.20 -2.27 -4.96
N PRO A 162 22.54 -1.81 -6.04
CA PRO A 162 22.74 -0.46 -6.52
C PRO A 162 22.26 0.60 -5.52
N GLY A 163 23.06 1.66 -5.33
CA GLY A 163 22.68 2.75 -4.43
C GLY A 163 21.38 3.45 -4.83
N TRP A 164 21.06 3.50 -6.13
CA TRP A 164 19.80 4.06 -6.62
C TRP A 164 18.59 3.19 -6.23
N TRP A 165 18.74 1.87 -6.21
CA TRP A 165 17.67 0.95 -5.78
C TRP A 165 17.46 1.06 -4.26
N TRP A 166 18.55 1.15 -3.49
CA TRP A 166 18.45 1.38 -2.05
C TRP A 166 17.73 2.69 -1.72
N ASN A 167 18.01 3.75 -2.47
CA ASN A 167 17.30 5.02 -2.32
C ASN A 167 15.81 4.91 -2.69
N TYR A 168 15.47 4.16 -3.74
CA TYR A 168 14.08 3.83 -4.05
C TYR A 168 13.38 3.13 -2.87
N MET A 169 14.00 2.11 -2.27
CA MET A 169 13.42 1.41 -1.12
C MET A 169 13.23 2.32 0.10
N LYS A 170 14.19 3.22 0.39
CA LYS A 170 14.02 4.22 1.46
C LYS A 170 12.88 5.19 1.19
N SER A 171 12.77 5.69 -0.05
CA SER A 171 11.66 6.56 -0.45
C SER A 171 10.33 5.82 -0.38
N ALA A 172 10.29 4.55 -0.79
CA ALA A 172 9.10 3.70 -0.71
C ALA A 172 8.64 3.55 0.73
N GLU A 173 9.56 3.30 1.68
CA GLU A 173 9.22 3.21 3.09
C GLU A 173 8.55 4.50 3.59
N ALA A 174 9.14 5.65 3.30
CA ALA A 174 8.62 6.94 3.71
C ALA A 174 7.24 7.22 3.09
N ALA A 175 7.07 6.88 1.81
CA ALA A 175 5.82 7.08 1.10
C ALA A 175 4.71 6.14 1.62
N LEU A 176 5.01 4.85 1.83
CA LEU A 176 4.06 3.86 2.38
C LEU A 176 3.67 4.16 3.84
N LYS A 177 4.57 4.74 4.64
CA LYS A 177 4.23 5.20 6.00
C LYS A 177 3.22 6.34 6.01
N LYS A 178 3.13 7.12 4.92
CA LYS A 178 2.19 8.23 4.77
C LYS A 178 0.91 7.79 4.07
N THR A 179 1.04 6.99 3.03
CA THR A 179 -0.02 6.54 2.12
C THR A 179 0.25 5.07 1.79
N PRO A 180 -0.27 4.13 2.60
CA PRO A 180 -0.07 2.70 2.42
C PRO A 180 -0.88 2.17 1.23
N CYS A 181 -0.42 2.49 0.03
CA CYS A 181 -1.07 2.12 -1.22
C CYS A 181 -0.02 1.60 -2.21
N SER A 182 -0.35 0.50 -2.88
CA SER A 182 0.52 -0.12 -3.88
C SER A 182 0.74 0.77 -5.11
N ALA A 183 -0.19 1.68 -5.44
CA ALA A 183 -0.01 2.63 -6.54
C ALA A 183 1.14 3.63 -6.31
N VAL A 184 1.45 3.95 -5.04
CA VAL A 184 2.53 4.88 -4.68
C VAL A 184 3.89 4.34 -5.11
N ILE A 185 4.08 3.03 -5.05
CA ILE A 185 5.38 2.41 -5.36
C ILE A 185 5.60 2.14 -6.85
N THR A 186 4.53 2.08 -7.63
CA THR A 186 4.60 2.01 -9.10
C THR A 186 4.53 3.39 -9.76
N GLY A 187 4.28 4.44 -8.98
CA GLY A 187 4.21 5.82 -9.47
C GLY A 187 5.54 6.38 -9.95
N ASP A 188 5.47 7.27 -10.93
CA ASP A 188 6.64 7.93 -11.53
C ASP A 188 7.40 8.80 -10.51
N GLU A 189 6.70 9.38 -9.52
CA GLU A 189 7.33 10.14 -8.43
C GLU A 189 8.37 9.33 -7.66
N LEU A 190 8.12 8.02 -7.50
CA LEU A 190 9.02 7.12 -6.78
C LEU A 190 10.03 6.46 -7.71
N LEU A 191 9.59 6.01 -8.88
CA LEU A 191 10.43 5.30 -9.85
C LEU A 191 11.38 6.21 -10.64
N GLY A 192 10.91 7.39 -11.04
CA GLY A 192 11.63 8.33 -11.89
C GLY A 192 13.03 8.67 -11.37
N PRO A 193 13.21 9.07 -10.10
CA PRO A 193 14.53 9.35 -9.54
C PRO A 193 15.49 8.16 -9.58
N ALA A 194 14.98 6.94 -9.39
CA ALA A 194 15.78 5.72 -9.41
C ALA A 194 16.20 5.35 -10.84
N LEU A 195 15.28 5.47 -11.80
CA LEU A 195 15.54 5.24 -13.22
C LEU A 195 16.56 6.25 -13.78
N THR A 196 16.41 7.53 -13.45
CA THR A 196 17.36 8.58 -13.84
C THR A 196 18.76 8.29 -13.28
N LYS A 197 18.87 7.97 -11.98
CA LYS A 197 20.18 7.64 -11.39
C LYS A 197 20.78 6.34 -11.92
N SER A 198 19.97 5.40 -12.40
CA SER A 198 20.48 4.14 -12.92
C SER A 198 21.30 4.29 -14.21
N ILE A 199 21.01 5.33 -15.02
CA ILE A 199 21.70 5.58 -16.29
C ILE A 199 22.98 6.41 -16.13
N ASP A 200 23.26 6.94 -14.93
CA ASP A 200 24.48 7.71 -14.62
C ASP A 200 25.73 6.83 -14.50
N CYS A 201 25.57 5.51 -14.38
CA CYS A 201 26.69 4.60 -14.27
C CYS A 201 27.45 4.46 -15.61
N ASN A 202 28.76 4.68 -15.59
CA ASN A 202 29.60 4.56 -16.79
C ASN A 202 29.62 3.14 -17.37
N ASN A 203 29.38 2.11 -16.56
CA ASN A 203 29.33 0.73 -17.03
C ASN A 203 28.05 0.47 -17.85
N LYS A 204 28.21 0.01 -19.10
CA LYS A 204 27.09 -0.28 -20.01
C LYS A 204 26.19 -1.41 -19.49
N SER A 205 26.76 -2.43 -18.85
CA SER A 205 25.96 -3.54 -18.30
C SER A 205 25.00 -3.05 -17.22
N CYS A 206 25.42 -2.09 -16.39
CA CYS A 206 24.60 -1.51 -15.31
C CYS A 206 23.44 -0.63 -15.80
N ARG A 207 23.33 -0.35 -17.10
CA ARG A 207 22.25 0.48 -17.68
C ARG A 207 21.27 -0.33 -18.53
N THR A 208 21.70 -1.52 -18.94
CA THR A 208 20.94 -2.34 -19.88
C THR A 208 19.82 -3.07 -19.14
N GLY A 209 18.57 -2.94 -19.61
CA GLY A 209 17.41 -3.64 -19.05
C GLY A 209 16.93 -3.13 -17.68
N VAL A 210 17.45 -2.01 -17.17
CA VAL A 210 17.10 -1.52 -15.83
C VAL A 210 15.63 -1.10 -15.75
N ARG A 211 15.07 -0.52 -16.81
CA ARG A 211 13.68 -0.08 -16.84
C ARG A 211 12.74 -1.28 -16.66
N GLU A 212 12.97 -2.35 -17.40
CA GLU A 212 12.18 -3.59 -17.35
C GLU A 212 12.35 -4.30 -16.01
N ALA A 213 13.59 -4.36 -15.50
CA ALA A 213 13.89 -4.93 -14.18
C ALA A 213 13.18 -4.16 -13.06
N MET A 214 13.20 -2.82 -13.11
CA MET A 214 12.53 -1.98 -12.12
C MET A 214 11.01 -2.06 -12.21
N ALA A 215 10.43 -2.08 -13.41
CA ALA A 215 8.99 -2.26 -13.58
C ALA A 215 8.52 -3.62 -13.04
N SER A 216 9.26 -4.69 -13.33
CA SER A 216 8.96 -6.03 -12.80
C SER A 216 9.10 -6.08 -11.29
N PHE A 217 10.13 -5.43 -10.74
CA PHE A 217 10.36 -5.36 -9.31
C PHE A 217 9.27 -4.57 -8.58
N SER A 218 8.92 -3.37 -9.06
CA SER A 218 7.91 -2.52 -8.43
C SER A 218 6.52 -3.16 -8.46
N GLN A 219 6.19 -3.90 -9.52
CA GLN A 219 4.93 -4.64 -9.60
C GLN A 219 4.87 -5.77 -8.57
N ARG A 220 5.95 -6.54 -8.38
CA ARG A 220 6.02 -7.55 -7.32
C ARG A 220 5.90 -6.90 -5.94
N PHE A 221 6.58 -5.78 -5.74
CA PHE A 221 6.50 -5.04 -4.48
C PHE A 221 5.05 -4.56 -4.22
N ALA A 222 4.35 -4.07 -5.25
CA ALA A 222 2.94 -3.64 -5.18
C ALA A 222 2.02 -4.76 -4.72
N GLN A 223 2.18 -5.95 -5.30
CA GLN A 223 1.42 -7.13 -4.90
C GLN A 223 1.66 -7.51 -3.43
N GLN A 224 2.90 -7.35 -2.93
CA GLN A 224 3.19 -7.63 -1.52
C GLN A 224 2.61 -6.57 -0.59
N VAL A 225 2.59 -5.30 -1.00
CA VAL A 225 1.90 -4.23 -0.25
C VAL A 225 0.40 -4.55 -0.13
N ASP A 226 -0.26 -4.90 -1.24
CA ASP A 226 -1.68 -5.26 -1.22
C ASP A 226 -1.92 -6.49 -0.33
N LYS A 227 -1.05 -7.50 -0.41
CA LYS A 227 -1.14 -8.70 0.41
C LYS A 227 -1.08 -8.38 1.90
N VAL A 228 -0.09 -7.63 2.36
CA VAL A 228 0.03 -7.32 3.80
C VAL A 228 -1.08 -6.41 4.31
N ILE A 229 -1.60 -5.52 3.46
CA ILE A 229 -2.77 -4.69 3.80
C ILE A 229 -4.01 -5.57 3.96
N ASN A 230 -4.19 -6.59 3.11
CA ASN A 230 -5.29 -7.54 3.22
C ASN A 230 -5.21 -8.44 4.46
N GLU A 231 -4.01 -8.66 5.00
CA GLU A 231 -3.80 -9.41 6.25
C GLU A 231 -4.10 -8.56 7.51
N VAL A 232 -4.13 -7.22 7.39
CA VAL A 232 -4.58 -6.34 8.48
C VAL A 232 -6.10 -6.41 8.54
N SER A 233 -6.63 -7.00 9.63
CA SER A 233 -8.07 -7.06 9.88
C SER A 233 -8.69 -5.67 9.75
N THR A 234 -9.64 -5.55 8.82
CA THR A 234 -10.42 -4.33 8.64
C THR A 234 -11.35 -4.13 9.83
N VAL A 235 -11.50 -2.87 10.23
CA VAL A 235 -12.27 -2.37 11.37
C VAL A 235 -13.48 -3.28 11.71
N PRO A 236 -13.49 -4.01 12.84
CA PRO A 236 -14.70 -4.70 13.28
C PRO A 236 -15.78 -3.65 13.57
N SER A 237 -17.04 -3.98 13.23
CA SER A 237 -18.24 -3.20 13.52
C SER A 237 -18.56 -3.18 15.01
#